data_AF-F0ZTW2-F1
#
_entry.id   AF-F0ZTW2-F1
#
_cell.length_a   1.000
_cell.length_b   1.000
_cell.length_c   1.000
_cell.angle_alpha   90.00
_cell.angle_beta   90.00
_cell.angle_gamma   90.00
#
_symmetry.space_group_name_H-M   'P 1'
#
loop_
_entity.id
_entity.type
_entity.pdbx_description
1 polymer ?
#
loop_
_entity_poly.entity_id
_entity_poly.type
_entity_poly.pdbx_seq_one_letter_code
_entity_poly.pdbx_strand_id
1 'polypeptide(L)'
;MLGVGLMCIELETSWVDNHIEINRASQIIRILIFITSLFLVLQLIEYYSLLLSEVTHNWLTKRARGFRVTRLNVLKSTKVGPLFWLEILVCSLQPLPFISTEYTWYKDPKWGLFMWLRLYLFCRVLRDYSPIYKLRQHITKQLVKDVSPKFNWVLSLKYIISVAPILTYLSFTLVVLSVTGQILYVFEREKFSGFTFPVAFYISFLSMVTGWPTDTYDEYNPQTFIGRFSAIVSCVFGLLLLSFVIESFGRLTQATSHQRPVLNIVTLVEAQKKERDAAARLIQLVWRRWRWQKTFSISQNRSMFNDREADFCVKYIEYAKTLGRMRRDKRAIQSQCQETQNDSTPQIIELKSLFEMKLEEERNVRESLESKIKQLETNQTIILNQLNNLIQVQQYQIQLQQQQQINQHQQQQHPNFNNNSNEFI
;
A
#
# COMPACT_ATOMS: atom_id res chain seq x y z
N MET A 1 10.28 21.21 3.43
CA MET A 1 9.49 21.86 2.36
C MET A 1 9.46 23.37 2.53
N LEU A 2 9.16 23.91 3.73
CA LEU A 2 9.22 25.36 3.97
C LEU A 2 10.57 25.98 3.53
N GLY A 3 11.71 25.35 3.86
CA GLY A 3 13.03 25.82 3.39
C GLY A 3 13.22 25.80 1.86
N VAL A 4 12.55 24.90 1.13
CA VAL A 4 12.57 24.88 -0.35
C VAL A 4 11.75 26.06 -0.89
N GLY A 5 10.59 26.34 -0.29
CA GLY A 5 9.80 27.52 -0.65
C GLY A 5 10.53 28.83 -0.39
N LEU A 6 11.21 28.94 0.77
CA LEU A 6 12.08 30.09 1.07
C LEU A 6 13.25 30.20 0.10
N MET A 7 13.80 29.08 -0.37
CA MET A 7 14.84 29.08 -1.41
C MET A 7 14.32 29.61 -2.74
N CYS A 8 13.11 29.24 -3.18
CA CYS A 8 12.52 29.83 -4.38
C CYS A 8 12.31 31.35 -4.22
N ILE A 9 11.86 31.80 -3.04
CA ILE A 9 11.69 33.24 -2.76
C ILE A 9 13.06 33.95 -2.72
N GLU A 10 14.09 33.33 -2.16
CA GLU A 10 15.46 33.87 -2.17
C GLU A 10 15.99 34.01 -3.60
N LEU A 11 15.74 33.01 -4.45
CA LEU A 11 16.11 33.05 -5.86
C LEU A 11 15.36 34.11 -6.65
N GLU A 12 14.12 34.47 -6.33
CA GLU A 12 13.48 35.61 -7.00
C GLU A 12 13.97 36.95 -6.46
N THR A 13 14.19 37.04 -5.14
CA THR A 13 14.56 38.31 -4.48
C THR A 13 16.04 38.68 -4.61
N SER A 14 16.91 37.70 -4.88
CA SER A 14 18.34 37.92 -5.12
C SER A 14 18.66 38.39 -6.54
N TRP A 15 17.66 38.41 -7.43
CA TRP A 15 17.85 38.79 -8.82
C TRP A 15 17.33 40.20 -9.07
N VAL A 16 18.21 41.06 -9.56
CA VAL A 16 17.87 42.40 -10.07
C VAL A 16 18.32 42.42 -11.53
N ASP A 17 17.36 42.57 -12.44
CA ASP A 17 17.53 42.41 -13.89
C ASP A 17 18.19 41.07 -14.27
N ASN A 18 19.45 41.11 -14.72
CA ASN A 18 20.24 39.95 -15.16
C ASN A 18 21.44 39.67 -14.24
N HIS A 19 21.58 40.37 -13.12
CA HIS A 19 22.70 40.21 -12.20
C HIS A 19 22.25 39.78 -10.81
N ILE A 20 23.13 39.00 -10.17
CA ILE A 20 22.90 38.44 -8.84
C ILE A 20 23.40 39.47 -7.82
N GLU A 21 22.46 40.16 -7.17
CA GLU A 21 22.76 41.11 -6.12
C GLU A 21 22.26 40.61 -4.76
N ILE A 22 23.18 40.51 -3.80
CA ILE A 22 22.84 40.08 -2.44
C ILE A 22 22.38 41.30 -1.65
N ASN A 23 21.09 41.57 -1.73
CA ASN A 23 20.42 42.60 -0.94
C ASN A 23 20.23 42.18 0.53
N ARG A 24 20.01 43.17 1.42
CA ARG A 24 19.70 42.90 2.85
C ARG A 24 18.50 41.96 3.02
N ALA A 25 17.51 42.05 2.13
CA ALA A 25 16.35 41.15 2.11
C ALA A 25 16.75 39.68 1.82
N SER A 26 17.61 39.44 0.81
CA SER A 26 18.14 38.09 0.52
C SER A 26 18.94 37.54 1.71
N GLN A 27 19.73 38.37 2.40
CA GLN A 27 20.45 37.95 3.61
C GLN A 27 19.51 37.49 4.73
N ILE A 28 18.41 38.21 4.99
CA ILE A 28 17.41 37.81 5.98
C ILE A 28 16.78 36.46 5.61
N ILE A 29 16.45 36.26 4.32
CA ILE A 29 15.87 35.00 3.85
C ILE A 29 16.87 33.84 4.00
N ARG A 30 18.17 34.05 3.72
CA ARG A 30 19.22 33.05 3.96
C ARG A 30 19.37 32.66 5.43
N ILE A 31 19.22 33.61 6.36
CA ILE A 31 19.20 33.33 7.80
C ILE A 31 17.98 32.47 8.16
N LEU A 32 16.80 32.76 7.62
CA LEU A 32 15.60 31.94 7.83
C LEU A 32 15.76 30.53 7.26
N ILE A 33 16.34 30.40 6.07
CA ILE A 33 16.69 29.10 5.46
C ILE A 33 17.63 28.31 6.37
N PHE A 34 18.64 28.98 6.94
CA PHE A 34 19.58 28.35 7.86
C PHE A 34 18.89 27.84 9.13
N ILE A 35 18.06 28.67 9.78
CA ILE A 35 17.30 28.29 10.99
C ILE A 35 16.36 27.11 10.71
N THR A 36 15.61 27.16 9.61
CA THR A 36 14.66 26.09 9.24
C THR A 36 15.37 24.77 8.95
N SER A 37 16.59 24.83 8.41
CA SER A 37 17.38 23.63 8.14
C SER A 37 18.07 23.08 9.39
N LEU A 38 18.45 23.94 10.34
CA LEU A 38 18.91 23.50 11.66
C LEU A 38 17.81 22.72 12.38
N PHE A 39 16.58 23.24 12.36
CA PHE A 39 15.43 22.54 12.91
C PHE A 39 15.19 21.18 12.23
N LEU A 40 15.32 21.12 10.90
CA LEU A 40 15.22 19.87 10.14
C LEU A 40 16.29 18.84 10.56
N VAL A 41 17.53 19.25 10.81
CA VAL A 41 18.60 18.36 11.29
C VAL A 41 18.27 17.83 12.70
N LEU A 42 17.74 18.67 13.59
CA LEU A 42 17.30 18.22 14.92
C LEU A 42 16.18 17.17 14.83
N GLN A 43 15.19 17.40 13.95
CA GLN A 43 14.13 16.42 13.69
C GLN A 43 14.68 15.12 13.10
N LEU A 44 15.69 15.20 12.23
CA LEU A 44 16.35 14.02 11.66
C LEU A 44 17.02 13.18 12.75
N ILE A 45 17.74 13.82 13.68
CA ILE A 45 18.38 13.14 14.82
C ILE A 45 17.34 12.42 15.67
N GLU A 46 16.22 13.07 15.96
CA GLU A 46 15.14 12.49 16.76
C GLU A 46 14.47 11.30 16.04
N TYR A 47 14.25 11.42 14.73
CA TYR A 47 13.74 10.34 13.89
C TYR A 47 14.64 9.09 13.92
N TYR A 48 15.94 9.25 13.72
CA TYR A 48 16.86 8.11 13.76
C TYR A 48 17.00 7.51 15.16
N SER A 49 16.86 8.32 16.21
CA SER A 49 16.80 7.82 17.58
C SER A 49 15.56 6.92 17.80
N LEU A 50 14.40 7.29 17.24
CA LEU A 50 13.18 6.48 17.29
C LEU A 50 13.32 5.19 16.48
N LEU A 51 13.90 5.26 15.28
CA LEU A 51 14.13 4.08 14.43
C LEU A 51 15.06 3.08 15.11
N LEU A 52 16.12 3.56 15.77
CA LEU A 52 17.02 2.73 16.55
C LEU A 52 16.30 2.12 17.76
N SER A 53 15.42 2.89 18.43
CA SER A 53 14.59 2.38 19.53
C SER A 53 13.68 1.23 19.08
N GLU A 54 13.02 1.32 17.93
CA GLU A 54 12.15 0.24 17.43
C GLU A 54 12.94 -1.04 17.08
N VAL A 55 14.07 -0.89 16.39
CA VAL A 55 14.94 -2.03 16.04
C VAL A 55 15.50 -2.68 17.29
N THR A 56 15.93 -1.87 18.27
CA THR A 56 16.46 -2.37 19.54
C THR A 56 15.37 -2.99 20.41
N HIS A 57 14.12 -2.51 20.39
CA HIS A 57 13.02 -3.10 21.18
C HIS A 57 12.70 -4.54 20.74
N ASN A 58 12.71 -4.83 19.43
CA ASN A 58 12.59 -6.20 18.91
C ASN A 58 13.81 -7.09 19.24
N TRP A 59 14.96 -6.48 19.51
CA TRP A 59 16.19 -7.16 19.94
C TRP A 59 16.26 -7.36 21.46
N LEU A 60 15.73 -6.41 22.23
CA LEU A 60 15.72 -6.35 23.69
C LEU A 60 14.73 -7.34 24.31
N THR A 61 13.66 -7.71 23.61
CA THR A 61 12.82 -8.85 24.01
C THR A 61 13.58 -10.18 23.99
N LYS A 62 14.70 -10.27 23.24
CA LYS A 62 15.59 -11.45 23.25
C LYS A 62 16.76 -11.36 24.23
N ARG A 63 17.12 -10.17 24.74
CA ARG A 63 18.28 -9.98 25.62
C ARG A 63 17.97 -8.91 26.67
N ALA A 64 17.49 -9.36 27.82
CA ALA A 64 17.10 -8.51 28.93
C ALA A 64 18.23 -7.58 29.41
N ARG A 65 17.81 -6.37 29.83
CA ARG A 65 18.42 -5.42 30.79
C ARG A 65 19.71 -4.69 30.36
N GLY A 66 19.58 -3.40 30.01
CA GLY A 66 20.62 -2.40 30.29
C GLY A 66 20.92 -1.33 29.23
N PHE A 67 20.51 -1.48 27.97
CA PHE A 67 20.91 -0.52 26.93
C PHE A 67 19.93 0.66 26.84
N ARG A 68 20.27 1.80 27.45
CA ARG A 68 19.56 3.06 27.20
C ARG A 68 19.95 3.58 25.81
N VAL A 69 18.98 3.65 24.91
CA VAL A 69 19.18 4.26 23.59
C VAL A 69 19.36 5.77 23.79
N THR A 70 20.60 6.23 23.83
CA THR A 70 20.92 7.66 23.86
C THR A 70 21.00 8.20 22.42
N ARG A 71 20.63 9.48 22.22
CA ARG A 71 20.64 10.15 20.91
C ARG A 71 21.99 10.03 20.18
N LEU A 72 23.09 9.94 20.95
CA LEU A 72 24.46 9.83 20.44
C LEU A 72 24.83 8.42 19.94
N ASN A 73 24.09 7.37 20.34
CA ASN A 73 24.36 6.01 19.86
C ASN A 73 24.00 5.83 18.38
N VAL A 74 23.15 6.70 17.82
CA VAL A 74 22.87 6.76 16.38
C VAL A 74 24.15 7.01 15.58
N LEU A 75 25.02 7.89 16.09
CA LEU A 75 26.28 8.27 15.44
C LEU A 75 27.30 7.12 15.37
N LYS A 76 27.23 6.17 16.31
CA LYS A 76 28.17 5.04 16.43
C LYS A 76 27.66 3.75 15.78
N SER A 77 26.44 3.73 15.26
CA SER A 77 25.86 2.53 14.64
C SER A 77 26.51 2.23 13.29
N THR A 78 27.14 1.06 13.14
CA THR A 78 27.84 0.66 11.91
C THR A 78 26.92 0.46 10.70
N LYS A 79 25.63 0.12 10.91
CA LYS A 79 24.67 -0.10 9.81
C LYS A 79 23.87 1.15 9.44
N VAL A 80 23.55 1.99 10.43
CA VAL A 80 22.64 3.16 10.25
C VAL A 80 23.42 4.47 10.14
N GLY A 81 24.63 4.52 10.72
CA GLY A 81 25.51 5.68 10.73
C GLY A 81 25.88 6.24 9.34
N PRO A 82 26.33 5.44 8.35
CA PRO A 82 26.69 6.00 7.04
C PRO A 82 25.48 6.60 6.31
N LEU A 83 24.30 6.01 6.47
CA LEU A 83 23.06 6.52 5.88
C LEU A 83 22.66 7.86 6.52
N PHE A 84 22.80 7.95 7.84
CA PHE A 84 22.56 9.18 8.60
C PHE A 84 23.50 10.31 8.19
N TRP A 85 24.81 10.05 8.06
CA TRP A 85 25.78 11.06 7.63
C TRP A 85 25.54 11.55 6.21
N LEU A 86 25.17 10.64 5.29
CA LEU A 86 24.77 11.01 3.94
C LEU A 86 23.55 11.93 3.96
N GLU A 87 22.55 11.64 4.78
CA GLU A 87 21.36 12.49 4.90
C GLU A 87 21.67 13.84 5.52
N ILE A 88 22.54 13.91 6.53
CA ILE A 88 23.06 15.18 7.04
C ILE A 88 23.76 15.96 5.93
N LEU A 89 24.59 15.31 5.12
CA LEU A 89 25.29 15.95 4.01
C LEU A 89 24.27 16.57 3.04
N VAL A 90 23.28 15.79 2.57
CA VAL A 90 22.24 16.29 1.66
C VAL A 90 21.43 17.43 2.30
N CYS A 91 21.14 17.34 3.60
CA CYS A 91 20.44 18.39 4.33
C CYS A 91 21.32 19.63 4.59
N SER A 92 22.64 19.49 4.61
CA SER A 92 23.59 20.60 4.81
C SER A 92 23.84 21.42 3.54
N LEU A 93 23.49 20.90 2.36
CA LEU A 93 23.55 21.63 1.09
C LEU A 93 22.52 22.76 1.09
N GLN A 94 22.98 23.97 1.42
CA GLN A 94 22.17 25.19 1.45
C GLN A 94 23.05 26.44 1.25
N PRO A 95 22.48 27.56 0.76
CA PRO A 95 23.19 28.82 0.76
C PRO A 95 23.37 29.29 2.20
N LEU A 96 24.62 29.41 2.64
CA LEU A 96 24.95 29.86 3.99
C LEU A 96 24.90 31.39 4.06
N PRO A 97 24.32 31.98 5.12
CA PRO A 97 24.21 33.43 5.25
C PRO A 97 25.55 34.10 5.61
N PHE A 98 26.51 33.35 6.18
CA PHE A 98 27.73 33.90 6.80
C PHE A 98 28.95 33.97 5.87
N ILE A 99 28.87 33.40 4.66
CA ILE A 99 29.98 33.39 3.70
C ILE A 99 29.77 34.56 2.73
N SER A 100 30.27 35.72 3.10
CA SER A 100 30.34 36.94 2.28
C SER A 100 31.74 37.17 1.72
N THR A 101 32.53 36.11 1.55
CA THR A 101 33.92 36.19 1.08
C THR A 101 33.97 36.31 -0.45
N GLU A 102 35.02 36.94 -1.00
CA GLU A 102 35.26 37.22 -2.43
C GLU A 102 35.30 35.98 -3.36
N TYR A 103 35.16 34.77 -2.83
CA TYR A 103 35.08 33.53 -3.59
C TYR A 103 33.74 33.42 -4.34
N THR A 104 33.76 33.84 -5.61
CA THR A 104 32.62 33.91 -6.53
C THR A 104 31.81 32.61 -6.63
N TRP A 105 32.47 31.46 -6.64
CA TRP A 105 31.83 30.15 -6.83
C TRP A 105 30.83 29.73 -5.73
N TYR A 106 31.01 30.17 -4.48
CA TYR A 106 30.11 29.83 -3.36
C TYR A 106 29.08 30.92 -3.06
N LYS A 107 29.24 32.10 -3.68
CA LYS A 107 28.33 33.25 -3.56
C LYS A 107 27.03 33.03 -4.35
N ASP A 108 27.08 32.20 -5.38
CA ASP A 108 25.97 31.97 -6.30
C ASP A 108 24.75 31.33 -5.59
N PRO A 109 23.58 32.00 -5.59
CA PRO A 109 22.34 31.46 -5.03
C PRO A 109 21.87 30.17 -5.72
N LYS A 110 22.45 29.82 -6.88
CA LYS A 110 22.25 28.56 -7.60
C LYS A 110 22.55 27.32 -6.74
N TRP A 111 23.45 27.41 -5.76
CA TRP A 111 23.67 26.33 -4.79
C TRP A 111 22.41 25.99 -3.99
N GLY A 112 21.46 26.93 -3.88
CA GLY A 112 20.13 26.68 -3.35
C GLY A 112 19.34 25.61 -4.11
N LEU A 113 19.60 25.40 -5.41
CA LEU A 113 18.93 24.36 -6.19
C LEU A 113 19.20 22.95 -5.66
N PHE A 114 20.33 22.70 -4.99
CA PHE A 114 20.59 21.41 -4.34
C PHE A 114 19.59 21.09 -3.22
N MET A 115 18.85 22.08 -2.70
CA MET A 115 17.76 21.82 -1.75
C MET A 115 16.63 20.98 -2.34
N TRP A 116 16.48 20.93 -3.67
CA TRP A 116 15.52 20.03 -4.32
C TRP A 116 15.83 18.55 -4.04
N LEU A 117 17.08 18.20 -3.73
CA LEU A 117 17.42 16.84 -3.28
C LEU A 117 16.63 16.46 -2.03
N ARG A 118 16.29 17.42 -1.16
CA ARG A 118 15.50 17.19 0.07
C ARG A 118 14.07 16.67 -0.22
N LEU A 119 13.63 16.63 -1.48
CA LEU A 119 12.37 16.01 -1.89
C LEU A 119 12.28 14.51 -1.51
N TYR A 120 13.40 13.81 -1.32
CA TYR A 120 13.39 12.43 -0.82
C TYR A 120 12.68 12.29 0.55
N LEU A 121 12.74 13.34 1.38
CA LEU A 121 12.05 13.36 2.68
C LEU A 121 10.53 13.32 2.51
N PHE A 122 10.00 13.87 1.42
CA PHE A 122 8.58 13.76 1.09
C PHE A 122 8.20 12.30 0.80
N CYS A 123 9.00 11.58 0.00
CA CYS A 123 8.79 10.15 -0.25
C CYS A 123 8.82 9.33 1.04
N ARG A 124 9.69 9.70 2.00
CA ARG A 124 9.73 9.08 3.33
C ARG A 124 8.46 9.35 4.14
N VAL A 125 7.99 10.59 4.16
CA VAL A 125 6.72 10.95 4.83
C VAL A 125 5.54 10.21 4.19
N LEU A 126 5.48 10.13 2.86
CA LEU A 126 4.45 9.35 2.16
C LEU A 126 4.45 7.87 2.57
N ARG A 127 5.63 7.27 2.73
CA ARG A 127 5.75 5.90 3.27
C ARG A 127 5.18 5.81 4.68
N ASP A 128 5.56 6.72 5.57
CA ASP A 128 5.21 6.64 6.99
C ASP A 128 3.71 6.93 7.24
N TYR A 129 3.07 7.76 6.41
CA TYR A 129 1.63 8.01 6.45
C TYR A 129 0.79 6.91 5.78
N SER A 130 1.41 6.08 4.92
CA SER A 130 0.73 4.99 4.24
C SER A 130 0.08 4.02 5.25
N PRO A 131 -1.19 3.61 5.05
CA PRO A 131 -1.86 2.70 5.98
C PRO A 131 -1.14 1.35 6.07
N ILE A 132 -0.47 0.90 5.01
CA ILE A 132 0.37 -0.32 5.02
C ILE A 132 1.47 -0.21 6.08
N TYR A 133 2.15 0.92 6.15
CA TYR A 133 3.28 1.10 7.07
C TYR A 133 2.80 1.20 8.52
N LYS A 134 1.62 1.81 8.74
CA LYS A 134 0.96 1.84 10.06
C LYS A 134 0.51 0.46 10.52
N LEU A 135 -0.04 -0.35 9.62
CA LEU A 135 -0.51 -1.70 9.92
C LEU A 135 0.60 -2.78 9.86
N ARG A 136 1.87 -2.41 9.67
CA ARG A 136 2.97 -3.37 9.45
C ARG A 136 3.04 -4.48 10.50
N GLN A 137 2.87 -4.14 11.78
CA GLN A 137 2.98 -5.09 12.89
C GLN A 137 1.82 -6.09 12.87
N HIS A 138 0.62 -5.63 12.52
CA HIS A 138 -0.57 -6.46 12.39
C HIS A 138 -0.44 -7.41 11.18
N ILE A 139 -0.03 -6.88 10.03
CA ILE A 139 0.20 -7.67 8.80
C ILE A 139 1.26 -8.75 9.06
N THR A 140 2.39 -8.39 9.69
CA THR A 140 3.47 -9.34 9.98
C THR A 140 3.01 -10.45 10.92
N LYS A 141 2.13 -10.15 11.89
CA LYS A 141 1.56 -11.15 12.80
C LYS A 141 0.55 -12.07 12.15
N GLN A 142 -0.15 -11.63 11.10
CA GLN A 142 -1.15 -12.44 10.40
C GLN A 142 -0.54 -13.27 9.27
N LEU A 143 0.52 -12.77 8.63
CA LEU A 143 1.22 -13.41 7.52
C LEU A 143 2.31 -14.37 8.03
N VAL A 144 1.92 -15.39 8.79
CA VAL A 144 2.85 -16.20 9.62
C VAL A 144 3.71 -17.20 8.84
N LYS A 145 3.39 -17.59 7.60
CA LYS A 145 3.99 -18.82 7.05
C LYS A 145 5.17 -18.71 6.08
N ASP A 146 5.20 -17.88 5.03
CA ASP A 146 6.25 -18.12 4.01
C ASP A 146 7.18 -16.97 3.62
N VAL A 147 6.79 -15.69 3.71
CA VAL A 147 7.70 -14.56 3.41
C VAL A 147 7.30 -13.31 4.20
N SER A 148 8.15 -12.83 5.10
CA SER A 148 7.96 -11.51 5.70
C SER A 148 8.18 -10.43 4.63
N PRO A 149 7.15 -9.64 4.25
CA PRO A 149 7.31 -8.63 3.22
C PRO A 149 8.27 -7.53 3.71
N LYS A 150 9.22 -7.14 2.85
CA LYS A 150 10.04 -5.96 3.12
C LYS A 150 9.15 -4.72 2.96
N PHE A 151 8.81 -4.06 4.06
CA PHE A 151 8.05 -2.81 4.09
C PHE A 151 8.89 -1.64 3.56
N ASN A 152 9.18 -1.68 2.26
CA ASN A 152 9.95 -0.66 1.55
C ASN A 152 9.03 0.47 1.08
N TRP A 153 9.61 1.65 0.80
CA TRP A 153 8.89 2.78 0.21
C TRP A 153 8.17 2.42 -1.10
N VAL A 154 8.73 1.48 -1.87
CA VAL A 154 8.14 0.97 -3.11
C VAL A 154 6.78 0.30 -2.85
N LEU A 155 6.62 -0.44 -1.76
CA LEU A 155 5.36 -1.10 -1.43
C LEU A 155 4.28 -0.06 -1.07
N SER A 156 4.65 0.95 -0.28
CA SER A 156 3.75 2.05 0.05
C SER A 156 3.34 2.83 -1.21
N LEU A 157 4.29 3.10 -2.12
CA LEU A 157 3.99 3.79 -3.37
C LEU A 157 3.07 2.97 -4.28
N LYS A 158 3.32 1.66 -4.42
CA LYS A 158 2.44 0.75 -5.17
C LYS A 158 1.01 0.77 -4.63
N TYR A 159 0.85 0.81 -3.31
CA TYR A 159 -0.45 0.92 -2.68
C TYR A 159 -1.17 2.23 -3.00
N ILE A 160 -0.48 3.37 -2.88
CA ILE A 160 -1.09 4.68 -3.18
C ILE A 160 -1.52 4.73 -4.66
N ILE A 161 -0.70 4.22 -5.59
CA ILE A 161 -1.04 4.10 -7.02
C ILE A 161 -2.25 3.20 -7.22
N SER A 162 -2.38 2.10 -6.47
CA SER A 162 -3.52 1.18 -6.61
C SER A 162 -4.85 1.80 -6.16
N VAL A 163 -4.82 2.69 -5.16
CA VAL A 163 -6.04 3.33 -4.61
C VAL A 163 -6.48 4.52 -5.46
N ALA A 164 -5.54 5.38 -5.87
CA ALA A 164 -5.86 6.63 -6.58
C ALA A 164 -4.84 6.92 -7.71
N PRO A 165 -4.83 6.12 -8.80
CA PRO A 165 -3.79 6.20 -9.83
C PRO A 165 -3.72 7.58 -10.49
N ILE A 166 -4.87 8.13 -10.93
CA ILE A 166 -4.93 9.42 -11.63
C ILE A 166 -4.38 10.55 -10.75
N LEU A 167 -4.82 10.62 -9.50
CA LEU A 167 -4.37 11.67 -8.57
C LEU A 167 -2.86 11.55 -8.29
N THR A 168 -2.33 10.32 -8.16
CA THR A 168 -0.90 10.10 -7.96
C THR A 168 -0.06 10.54 -9.16
N TYR A 169 -0.48 10.20 -10.38
CA TYR A 169 0.22 10.60 -11.59
C TYR A 169 0.17 12.11 -11.79
N LEU A 170 -0.98 12.75 -11.55
CA LEU A 170 -1.12 14.21 -11.65
C LEU A 170 -0.29 14.95 -10.59
N SER A 171 -0.22 14.41 -9.37
CA SER A 171 0.64 14.99 -8.32
C SER A 171 2.12 14.84 -8.68
N PHE A 172 2.51 13.68 -9.23
CA PHE A 172 3.89 13.43 -9.64
C PHE A 172 4.30 14.30 -10.83
N THR A 173 3.44 14.46 -11.84
CA THR A 173 3.71 15.36 -12.99
C THR A 173 3.90 16.79 -12.51
N LEU A 174 3.02 17.30 -11.65
CA LEU A 174 3.11 18.66 -11.14
C LEU A 174 4.41 18.90 -10.36
N VAL A 175 4.85 17.93 -9.55
CA VAL A 175 6.12 18.01 -8.83
C VAL A 175 7.31 18.01 -9.79
N VAL A 176 7.35 17.10 -10.76
CA VAL A 176 8.44 17.05 -11.75
C VAL A 176 8.51 18.34 -12.58
N LEU A 177 7.38 18.85 -13.04
CA LEU A 177 7.32 20.10 -13.81
C LEU A 177 7.73 21.31 -12.97
N SER A 178 7.35 21.36 -11.69
CA SER A 178 7.77 22.43 -10.79
C SER A 178 9.29 22.42 -10.58
N VAL A 179 9.89 21.24 -10.40
CA VAL A 179 11.34 21.08 -10.19
C VAL A 179 12.12 21.42 -11.46
N THR A 180 11.80 20.76 -12.57
CA THR A 180 12.50 20.94 -13.86
C THR A 180 12.29 22.34 -14.42
N GLY A 181 11.09 22.90 -14.28
CA GLY A 181 10.74 24.27 -14.64
C GLY A 181 11.51 25.31 -13.83
N GLN A 182 11.62 25.14 -12.51
CA GLN A 182 12.41 26.05 -11.67
C GLN A 182 13.90 26.01 -12.03
N ILE A 183 14.46 24.82 -12.25
CA ILE A 183 15.87 24.67 -12.66
C ILE A 183 16.08 25.35 -14.03
N LEU A 184 15.21 25.07 -15.00
CA LEU A 184 15.29 25.67 -16.34
C LEU A 184 15.21 27.20 -16.28
N TYR A 185 14.27 27.73 -15.51
CA TYR A 185 14.09 29.17 -15.31
C TYR A 185 15.35 29.84 -14.74
N VAL A 186 15.95 29.28 -13.69
CA VAL A 186 17.12 29.88 -13.03
C VAL A 186 18.34 29.94 -13.95
N PHE A 187 18.52 28.96 -14.85
CA PHE A 187 19.68 28.95 -15.75
C PHE A 187 19.46 29.71 -17.06
N GLU A 188 18.27 29.64 -17.66
CA GLU A 188 18.02 30.32 -18.95
C GLU A 188 17.76 31.82 -18.79
N ARG A 189 17.24 32.28 -17.64
CA ARG A 189 17.03 33.72 -17.37
C ARG A 189 18.32 34.55 -17.40
N GLU A 190 19.49 33.93 -17.20
CA GLU A 190 20.78 34.63 -17.26
C GLU A 190 21.19 34.97 -18.70
N LYS A 191 20.77 34.15 -19.66
CA LYS A 191 21.10 34.31 -21.06
C LYS A 191 20.05 35.10 -21.82
N PHE A 192 18.79 35.01 -21.41
CA PHE A 192 17.67 35.64 -22.11
C PHE A 192 16.83 36.48 -21.14
N SER A 193 16.92 37.80 -21.27
CA SER A 193 16.26 38.77 -20.38
C SER A 193 14.71 38.75 -20.43
N GLY A 194 14.12 38.10 -21.43
CA GLY A 194 12.67 37.91 -21.56
C GLY A 194 12.15 36.56 -21.03
N PHE A 195 13.00 35.72 -20.44
CA PHE A 195 12.63 34.37 -20.05
C PHE A 195 11.85 34.36 -18.74
N THR A 196 10.53 34.19 -18.82
CA THR A 196 9.64 34.20 -17.65
C THR A 196 9.40 32.78 -17.10
N PHE A 197 9.01 32.66 -15.83
CA PHE A 197 8.70 31.38 -15.21
C PHE A 197 7.59 30.58 -15.94
N PRO A 198 6.48 31.19 -16.40
CA PRO A 198 5.46 30.48 -17.18
C PRO A 198 6.01 29.86 -18.47
N VAL A 199 6.94 30.55 -19.13
CA VAL A 199 7.62 30.04 -20.34
C VAL A 199 8.50 28.83 -19.98
N ALA A 200 9.27 28.91 -18.89
CA ALA A 200 10.08 27.78 -18.41
C ALA A 200 9.23 26.55 -18.05
N PHE A 201 8.09 26.77 -17.39
CA PHE A 201 7.15 25.72 -17.05
C PHE A 201 6.53 25.09 -18.31
N TYR A 202 6.13 25.92 -19.27
CA TYR A 202 5.59 25.47 -20.56
C TYR A 202 6.61 24.62 -21.34
N ILE A 203 7.87 25.05 -21.44
CA ILE A 203 8.92 24.28 -22.11
C ILE A 203 9.18 22.96 -21.40
N SER A 204 9.19 22.96 -20.06
CA SER A 204 9.37 21.74 -19.28
C SER A 204 8.21 20.76 -19.48
N PHE A 205 6.99 21.27 -19.60
CA PHE A 205 5.80 20.51 -19.94
C PHE A 205 5.86 19.95 -21.37
N LEU A 206 6.21 20.79 -22.34
CA LEU A 206 6.34 20.39 -23.73
C LEU A 206 7.39 19.28 -23.86
N SER A 207 8.58 19.48 -23.28
CA SER A 207 9.66 18.48 -23.24
C SER A 207 9.25 17.18 -22.56
N MET A 208 8.33 17.21 -21.59
CA MET A 208 7.78 16.01 -20.94
C MET A 208 6.83 15.25 -21.86
N VAL A 209 6.04 15.95 -22.68
CA VAL A 209 4.99 15.37 -23.53
C VAL A 209 5.50 14.94 -24.90
N THR A 210 6.28 15.78 -25.58
CA THR A 210 6.75 15.55 -26.96
C THR A 210 8.09 14.81 -27.00
N GLY A 211 8.81 14.74 -25.89
CA GLY A 211 10.06 14.00 -25.76
C GLY A 211 11.31 14.71 -26.31
N TRP A 212 11.16 15.91 -26.89
CA TRP A 212 12.29 16.73 -27.30
C TRP A 212 11.93 18.23 -27.21
N PRO A 213 12.84 19.10 -26.74
CA PRO A 213 12.55 20.52 -26.60
C PRO A 213 12.39 21.26 -27.94
N THR A 214 12.83 20.68 -29.06
CA THR A 214 12.68 21.30 -30.39
C THR A 214 11.29 20.98 -30.95
N ASP A 215 10.30 21.75 -30.54
CA ASP A 215 9.09 21.97 -31.34
C ASP A 215 9.14 23.38 -31.96
N THR A 216 8.32 23.60 -32.97
CA THR A 216 8.18 24.66 -33.98
C THR A 216 8.49 26.14 -33.59
N TYR A 217 8.67 26.47 -32.30
CA TYR A 217 9.06 27.78 -31.79
C TYR A 217 10.52 27.78 -31.33
N ASP A 218 11.44 27.93 -32.28
CA ASP A 218 12.91 27.93 -32.05
C ASP A 218 13.39 29.05 -31.08
N GLU A 219 12.52 30.02 -30.81
CA GLU A 219 12.79 31.19 -29.96
C GLU A 219 13.07 30.83 -28.49
N TYR A 220 12.52 29.74 -27.96
CA TYR A 220 12.59 29.40 -26.53
C TYR A 220 13.42 28.16 -26.21
N ASN A 221 14.25 27.71 -27.16
CA ASN A 221 15.09 26.54 -26.96
C ASN A 221 16.18 26.81 -25.89
N PRO A 222 16.36 25.89 -24.91
CA PRO A 222 17.36 26.08 -23.87
C PRO A 222 18.78 26.09 -24.44
N GLN A 223 19.51 27.17 -24.17
CA GLN A 223 20.86 27.37 -24.67
C GLN A 223 21.93 26.95 -23.64
N THR A 224 21.58 26.88 -22.36
CA THR A 224 22.51 26.47 -21.31
C THR A 224 22.63 24.95 -21.24
N PHE A 225 23.81 24.46 -20.88
CA PHE A 225 24.04 23.02 -20.70
C PHE A 225 23.11 22.43 -19.63
N ILE A 226 22.91 23.15 -18.52
CA ILE A 226 22.07 22.70 -17.40
C ILE A 226 20.58 22.81 -17.75
N GLY A 227 20.16 23.83 -18.52
CA GLY A 227 18.81 23.92 -19.05
C GLY A 227 18.47 22.76 -20.00
N ARG A 228 19.39 22.42 -20.91
CA ARG A 228 19.26 21.22 -21.77
C ARG A 228 19.20 19.94 -20.96
N PHE A 229 20.03 19.80 -19.94
CA PHE A 229 19.99 18.66 -19.03
C PHE A 229 18.63 18.56 -18.31
N SER A 230 18.09 19.68 -17.81
CA SER A 230 16.77 19.73 -17.18
C SER A 230 15.65 19.28 -18.14
N ALA A 231 15.69 19.74 -19.39
CA ALA A 231 14.74 19.32 -20.43
C ALA A 231 14.82 17.81 -20.70
N ILE A 232 16.02 17.25 -20.84
CA ILE A 232 16.23 15.80 -21.01
C ILE A 232 15.67 15.03 -19.80
N VAL A 233 15.93 15.50 -18.58
CA VAL A 233 15.38 14.88 -17.36
C VAL A 233 13.85 14.92 -17.36
N SER A 234 13.25 16.04 -17.76
CA SER A 234 11.79 16.16 -17.91
C SER A 234 11.24 15.15 -18.92
N CYS A 235 11.91 14.98 -20.06
CA CYS A 235 11.57 13.97 -21.07
C CYS A 235 11.63 12.53 -20.50
N VAL A 236 12.71 12.17 -19.79
CA VAL A 236 12.84 10.84 -19.18
C VAL A 236 11.70 10.56 -18.20
N PHE A 237 11.36 11.52 -17.35
CA PHE A 237 10.22 11.37 -16.44
C PHE A 237 8.87 11.32 -17.17
N GLY A 238 8.72 12.04 -18.28
CA GLY A 238 7.56 11.97 -19.16
C GLY A 238 7.35 10.60 -19.77
N LEU A 239 8.41 9.97 -20.28
CA LEU A 239 8.38 8.60 -20.82
C LEU A 239 8.03 7.57 -19.73
N LEU A 240 8.57 7.73 -18.52
CA LEU A 240 8.23 6.88 -17.38
C LEU A 240 6.75 7.02 -16.99
N LEU A 241 6.25 8.25 -16.93
CA LEU A 241 4.84 8.55 -16.66
C LEU A 241 3.91 7.97 -17.72
N LEU A 242 4.24 8.12 -19.00
CA LEU A 242 3.49 7.54 -20.11
C LEU A 242 3.40 6.02 -19.96
N SER A 243 4.51 5.38 -19.60
CA SER A 243 4.55 3.92 -19.36
C SER A 243 3.59 3.52 -18.23
N PHE A 244 3.58 4.25 -17.12
CA PHE A 244 2.65 3.99 -16.01
C PHE A 244 1.18 4.23 -16.37
N VAL A 245 0.90 5.25 -17.19
CA VAL A 245 -0.45 5.54 -17.68
C VAL A 245 -0.94 4.42 -18.59
N ILE A 246 -0.11 3.95 -19.52
CA ILE A 246 -0.44 2.82 -20.41
C ILE A 246 -0.71 1.55 -19.60
N GLU A 247 0.14 1.22 -18.63
CA GLU A 247 -0.06 0.04 -17.76
C GLU A 247 -1.35 0.17 -16.94
N SER A 248 -1.62 1.37 -16.40
CA SER A 248 -2.86 1.64 -15.66
C SER A 248 -4.08 1.48 -16.56
N PHE A 249 -4.07 2.06 -17.75
CA PHE A 249 -5.16 1.93 -18.72
C PHE A 249 -5.38 0.47 -19.15
N GLY A 250 -4.30 -0.29 -19.31
CA GLY A 250 -4.34 -1.73 -19.56
C GLY A 250 -5.06 -2.48 -18.44
N ARG A 251 -4.77 -2.18 -17.18
CA ARG A 251 -5.49 -2.77 -16.03
C ARG A 251 -6.97 -2.38 -15.99
N LEU A 252 -7.32 -1.14 -16.33
CA LEU A 252 -8.73 -0.70 -16.38
C LEU A 252 -9.51 -1.36 -17.52
N THR A 253 -8.85 -1.68 -18.64
CA THR A 253 -9.49 -2.30 -19.81
C THR A 253 -9.65 -3.81 -19.61
N GLN A 254 -8.82 -4.43 -18.78
CA GLN A 254 -8.96 -5.84 -18.44
C GLN A 254 -10.25 -6.08 -17.62
N ALA A 255 -11.02 -7.07 -18.05
CA ALA A 255 -12.21 -7.50 -17.31
C ALA A 255 -11.83 -7.97 -15.90
N THR A 256 -12.52 -7.41 -14.91
CA THR A 256 -12.42 -7.83 -13.50
C THR A 256 -12.82 -9.30 -13.35
N SER A 257 -12.29 -10.00 -12.33
CA SER A 257 -12.59 -11.42 -12.07
C SER A 257 -14.09 -11.74 -12.02
N HIS A 258 -14.93 -10.82 -11.55
CA HIS A 258 -16.39 -10.98 -11.54
C HIS A 258 -17.06 -10.74 -12.91
N GLN A 259 -16.45 -9.92 -13.76
CA GLN A 259 -16.98 -9.60 -15.09
C GLN A 259 -16.60 -10.67 -16.14
N ARG A 260 -15.46 -11.33 -15.97
CA ARG A 260 -14.98 -12.38 -16.88
C ARG A 260 -16.00 -13.51 -17.10
N PRO A 261 -16.62 -14.12 -16.07
CA PRO A 261 -17.65 -15.14 -16.28
C PRO A 261 -18.85 -14.64 -17.09
N VAL A 262 -19.27 -13.39 -16.87
CA VAL A 262 -20.40 -12.79 -17.60
C VAL A 262 -20.04 -12.62 -19.08
N LEU A 263 -18.87 -12.08 -19.38
CA LEU A 263 -18.37 -11.94 -20.76
C LEU A 263 -18.24 -13.30 -21.47
N ASN A 264 -17.77 -14.31 -20.75
CA ASN A 264 -17.67 -15.69 -21.23
C ASN A 264 -19.05 -16.28 -21.56
N ILE A 265 -20.07 -16.01 -20.75
CA ILE A 265 -21.45 -16.44 -21.04
C ILE A 265 -22.01 -15.73 -22.27
N VAL A 266 -21.82 -14.40 -22.37
CA VAL A 266 -22.31 -13.62 -23.51
C VAL A 266 -21.70 -14.11 -24.82
N THR A 267 -20.37 -14.30 -24.86
CA THR A 267 -19.67 -14.82 -26.04
C THR A 267 -20.12 -16.24 -26.40
N LEU A 268 -20.41 -17.10 -25.41
CA LEU A 268 -20.98 -18.42 -25.64
C LEU A 268 -22.38 -18.36 -26.27
N VAL A 269 -23.25 -17.48 -25.78
CA VAL A 269 -24.61 -17.30 -26.34
C VAL A 269 -24.54 -16.78 -27.78
N GLU A 270 -23.66 -15.83 -28.07
CA GLU A 270 -23.43 -15.34 -29.43
C GLU A 270 -22.93 -16.45 -30.37
N ALA A 271 -21.97 -17.27 -29.92
CA ALA A 271 -21.48 -18.41 -30.68
C ALA A 271 -22.60 -19.44 -30.96
N GLN A 272 -23.46 -19.72 -29.97
CA GLN A 272 -24.62 -20.58 -30.15
C GLN A 272 -25.62 -20.02 -31.15
N LYS A 273 -25.87 -18.71 -31.14
CA LYS A 273 -26.74 -18.05 -32.12
C LYS A 273 -26.18 -18.18 -33.54
N LYS A 274 -24.88 -17.89 -33.72
CA LYS A 274 -24.18 -18.07 -35.01
C LYS A 274 -24.23 -19.52 -35.50
N GLU A 275 -24.09 -20.50 -34.62
CA GLU A 275 -24.24 -21.93 -34.96
C GLU A 275 -25.67 -22.24 -35.44
N ARG A 276 -26.70 -21.79 -34.70
CA ARG A 276 -28.11 -21.98 -35.06
C ARG A 276 -28.45 -21.35 -36.41
N ASP A 277 -27.97 -20.14 -36.68
CA ASP A 277 -28.19 -19.46 -37.96
C ASP A 277 -27.49 -20.18 -39.12
N ALA A 278 -26.27 -20.69 -38.90
CA ALA A 278 -25.57 -21.50 -39.89
C ALA A 278 -26.29 -22.83 -40.18
N ALA A 279 -26.80 -23.49 -39.14
CA ALA A 279 -27.59 -24.72 -39.27
C ALA A 279 -28.91 -24.46 -40.03
N ALA A 280 -29.61 -23.37 -39.70
CA ALA A 280 -30.83 -22.98 -40.39
C ALA A 280 -30.58 -22.72 -41.89
N ARG A 281 -29.50 -22.01 -42.24
CA ARG A 281 -29.11 -21.79 -43.66
C ARG A 281 -28.83 -23.09 -44.41
N LEU A 282 -28.16 -24.05 -43.76
CA LEU A 282 -27.89 -25.35 -44.35
C LEU A 282 -29.18 -26.14 -44.60
N ILE A 283 -30.10 -26.17 -43.62
CA ILE A 283 -31.39 -26.84 -43.75
C ILE A 283 -32.23 -26.19 -44.86
N GLN A 284 -32.29 -24.86 -44.90
CA GLN A 284 -32.99 -24.11 -45.94
C GLN A 284 -32.44 -24.41 -47.33
N LEU A 285 -31.12 -24.55 -47.48
CA LEU A 285 -30.49 -24.91 -48.75
C LEU A 285 -30.88 -26.33 -49.18
N VAL A 286 -30.80 -27.30 -48.28
CA VAL A 286 -31.18 -28.70 -48.55
C VAL A 286 -32.66 -28.78 -48.96
N TRP A 287 -33.53 -28.07 -48.26
CA TRP A 287 -34.95 -28.02 -48.59
C TRP A 287 -35.22 -27.34 -49.94
N ARG A 288 -34.54 -26.22 -50.24
CA ARG A 288 -34.65 -25.54 -51.54
C ARG A 288 -34.19 -26.44 -52.69
N ARG A 289 -33.10 -27.20 -52.51
CA ARG A 289 -32.62 -28.19 -53.48
C ARG A 289 -33.67 -29.27 -53.71
N TRP A 290 -34.20 -29.87 -52.65
CA TRP A 290 -35.24 -30.91 -52.75
C TRP A 290 -36.51 -30.40 -53.47
N ARG A 291 -36.98 -29.21 -53.10
CA ARG A 291 -38.15 -28.59 -53.75
C ARG A 291 -37.89 -28.32 -55.23
N TRP A 292 -36.71 -27.79 -55.58
CA TRP A 292 -36.33 -27.52 -56.97
C TRP A 292 -36.26 -28.81 -57.80
N GLN A 293 -35.63 -29.87 -57.27
CA GLN A 293 -35.55 -31.20 -57.92
C GLN A 293 -36.94 -31.82 -58.18
N LYS A 294 -37.92 -31.55 -57.32
CA LYS A 294 -39.30 -32.02 -57.50
C LYS A 294 -40.07 -31.23 -58.58
N THR A 295 -39.73 -29.96 -58.78
CA THR A 295 -40.44 -29.07 -59.73
C THR A 295 -39.86 -29.14 -61.15
N PHE A 296 -38.55 -29.37 -61.30
CA PHE A 296 -37.88 -29.39 -62.61
C PHE A 296 -37.47 -30.81 -63.00
N SER A 297 -37.98 -31.30 -64.13
CA SER A 297 -37.58 -32.59 -64.69
C SER A 297 -36.27 -32.48 -65.46
N ILE A 298 -35.36 -33.44 -65.23
CA ILE A 298 -34.07 -33.59 -65.94
C ILE A 298 -34.26 -33.64 -67.48
N SER A 299 -35.43 -34.10 -67.95
CA SER A 299 -35.71 -34.28 -69.37
C SER A 299 -35.84 -32.99 -70.18
N GLN A 300 -36.08 -31.82 -69.55
CA GLN A 300 -36.33 -30.58 -70.28
C GLN A 300 -35.05 -29.87 -70.75
N ASN A 301 -33.98 -29.83 -69.93
CA ASN A 301 -32.72 -29.18 -70.32
C ASN A 301 -31.54 -29.64 -69.43
N ARG A 302 -30.75 -30.60 -69.92
CA ARG A 302 -29.75 -31.33 -69.12
C ARG A 302 -28.55 -30.48 -68.68
N SER A 303 -28.09 -29.54 -69.52
CA SER A 303 -26.98 -28.65 -69.20
C SER A 303 -27.34 -27.67 -68.06
N MET A 304 -28.46 -26.96 -68.21
CA MET A 304 -28.99 -26.03 -67.20
C MET A 304 -29.29 -26.72 -65.87
N PHE A 305 -29.75 -27.98 -65.90
CA PHE A 305 -29.95 -28.77 -64.69
C PHE A 305 -28.62 -29.07 -63.97
N ASN A 306 -27.60 -29.48 -64.72
CA ASN A 306 -26.27 -29.79 -64.17
C ASN A 306 -25.58 -28.56 -63.56
N ASP A 307 -25.65 -27.40 -64.21
CA ASP A 307 -25.02 -26.16 -63.70
C ASP A 307 -25.66 -25.73 -62.37
N ARG A 308 -26.99 -25.80 -62.28
CA ARG A 308 -27.72 -25.40 -61.07
C ARG A 308 -27.56 -26.41 -59.93
N GLU A 309 -27.43 -27.70 -60.26
CA GLU A 309 -27.12 -28.74 -59.28
C GLU A 309 -25.68 -28.57 -58.75
N ALA A 310 -24.72 -28.22 -59.61
CA ALA A 310 -23.36 -27.90 -59.21
C ALA A 310 -23.33 -26.70 -58.24
N ASP A 311 -24.10 -25.65 -58.50
CA ASP A 311 -24.26 -24.51 -57.60
C ASP A 311 -24.80 -24.91 -56.22
N PHE A 312 -25.80 -25.80 -56.17
CA PHE A 312 -26.32 -26.33 -54.90
C PHE A 312 -25.26 -27.15 -54.16
N CYS A 313 -24.48 -27.97 -54.87
CA CYS A 313 -23.38 -28.75 -54.28
C CYS A 313 -22.29 -27.84 -53.71
N VAL A 314 -21.88 -26.80 -54.43
CA VAL A 314 -20.88 -25.82 -53.96
C VAL A 314 -21.38 -25.10 -52.71
N LYS A 315 -22.62 -24.56 -52.74
CA LYS A 315 -23.24 -23.88 -51.59
C LYS A 315 -23.41 -24.81 -50.39
N TYR A 316 -23.71 -26.09 -50.64
CA TYR A 316 -23.84 -27.08 -49.59
C TYR A 316 -22.51 -27.31 -48.89
N ILE A 317 -21.43 -27.50 -49.65
CA ILE A 317 -20.08 -27.66 -49.10
C ILE A 317 -19.68 -26.41 -48.31
N GLU A 318 -19.97 -25.22 -48.82
CA GLU A 318 -19.67 -23.96 -48.14
C GLU A 318 -20.43 -23.83 -46.80
N TYR A 319 -21.75 -24.05 -46.79
CA TYR A 319 -22.56 -23.97 -45.57
C TYR A 319 -22.21 -25.07 -44.57
N ALA A 320 -21.93 -26.29 -45.04
CA ALA A 320 -21.47 -27.39 -44.19
C ALA A 320 -20.11 -27.07 -43.54
N LYS A 321 -19.15 -26.53 -44.32
CA LYS A 321 -17.86 -26.06 -43.79
C LYS A 321 -18.03 -24.92 -42.80
N THR A 322 -18.93 -23.99 -43.07
CA THR A 322 -19.22 -22.84 -42.19
C THR A 322 -19.81 -23.31 -40.86
N LEU A 323 -20.80 -24.21 -40.88
CA LEU A 323 -21.35 -24.84 -39.67
C LEU A 323 -20.25 -25.59 -38.89
N GLY A 324 -19.38 -26.31 -39.59
CA GLY A 324 -18.24 -27.00 -38.99
C GLY A 324 -17.21 -26.06 -38.34
N ARG A 325 -17.02 -24.83 -38.86
CA ARG A 325 -16.20 -23.79 -38.20
C ARG A 325 -16.89 -23.27 -36.95
N MET A 326 -18.15 -22.84 -37.08
CA MET A 326 -18.93 -22.31 -35.94
C MET A 326 -19.02 -23.29 -34.76
N ARG A 327 -19.14 -24.59 -35.04
CA ARG A 327 -19.11 -25.65 -34.01
C ARG A 327 -17.77 -25.75 -33.30
N ARG A 328 -16.66 -25.61 -34.03
CA ARG A 328 -15.31 -25.63 -33.45
C ARG A 328 -15.08 -24.40 -32.58
N ASP A 329 -15.47 -23.22 -33.07
CA ASP A 329 -15.34 -21.96 -32.33
C ASP A 329 -16.14 -22.00 -31.02
N LYS A 330 -17.40 -22.48 -31.07
CA LYS A 330 -18.21 -22.70 -29.86
C LYS A 330 -17.54 -23.66 -28.88
N ARG A 331 -16.98 -24.79 -29.35
CA ARG A 331 -16.29 -25.75 -28.47
C ARG A 331 -15.07 -25.13 -27.80
N ALA A 332 -14.28 -24.33 -28.54
CA ALA A 332 -13.13 -23.62 -27.99
C ALA A 332 -13.52 -22.57 -26.93
N ILE A 333 -14.60 -21.82 -27.18
CA ILE A 333 -15.13 -20.87 -26.18
C ILE A 333 -15.64 -21.64 -24.96
N GLN A 334 -16.35 -22.75 -25.16
CA GLN A 334 -16.88 -23.56 -24.07
C GLN A 334 -15.79 -24.16 -23.17
N SER A 335 -14.66 -24.62 -23.73
CA SER A 335 -13.53 -25.10 -22.93
C SER A 335 -12.90 -23.97 -22.12
N GLN A 336 -12.73 -22.77 -22.71
CA GLN A 336 -12.21 -21.60 -21.99
C GLN A 336 -13.13 -21.15 -20.84
N CYS A 337 -14.45 -21.26 -21.02
CA CYS A 337 -15.42 -21.01 -19.96
C CYS A 337 -15.28 -21.99 -18.79
N GLN A 338 -15.02 -23.27 -19.07
CA GLN A 338 -14.85 -24.31 -18.05
C GLN A 338 -13.54 -24.15 -17.27
N GLU A 339 -12.43 -23.82 -17.93
CA GLU A 339 -11.16 -23.50 -17.26
C GLU A 339 -11.32 -22.33 -16.28
N THR A 340 -12.04 -21.26 -16.69
CA THR A 340 -12.29 -20.10 -15.82
C THR A 340 -13.11 -20.45 -14.57
N GLN A 341 -14.05 -21.40 -14.66
CA GLN A 341 -14.83 -21.88 -13.51
C GLN A 341 -13.98 -22.75 -12.56
N ASN A 342 -13.06 -23.53 -13.13
CA ASN A 342 -12.15 -24.39 -12.36
C ASN A 342 -11.05 -23.61 -11.63
N ASP A 343 -10.68 -22.40 -12.06
CA ASP A 343 -9.71 -21.56 -11.33
C ASP A 343 -10.33 -20.81 -10.13
N SER A 344 -11.62 -20.49 -10.21
CA SER A 344 -12.32 -19.70 -9.19
C SER A 344 -12.87 -20.55 -8.02
N THR A 345 -13.16 -21.83 -8.27
CA THR A 345 -13.66 -22.76 -7.24
C THR A 345 -12.61 -23.19 -6.21
N PRO A 346 -11.36 -23.60 -6.56
CA PRO A 346 -10.42 -24.14 -5.58
C PRO A 346 -9.91 -23.07 -4.60
N GLN A 347 -9.63 -21.84 -5.05
CA GLN A 347 -9.15 -20.78 -4.16
C GLN A 347 -10.21 -20.33 -3.14
N ILE A 348 -11.48 -20.29 -3.55
CA ILE A 348 -12.60 -19.97 -2.65
C ILE A 348 -12.84 -21.12 -1.68
N ILE A 349 -12.74 -22.37 -2.13
CA ILE A 349 -12.89 -23.56 -1.27
C ILE A 349 -11.73 -23.67 -0.28
N GLU A 350 -10.50 -23.37 -0.69
CA GLU A 350 -9.30 -23.40 0.15
C GLU A 350 -9.30 -22.25 1.18
N LEU A 351 -9.68 -21.04 0.78
CA LEU A 351 -9.87 -19.92 1.73
C LEU A 351 -11.01 -20.18 2.69
N LYS A 352 -12.12 -20.75 2.22
CA LYS A 352 -13.28 -21.07 3.06
C LYS A 352 -12.95 -22.16 4.08
N SER A 353 -12.28 -23.23 3.65
CA SER A 353 -11.83 -24.31 4.55
C SER A 353 -10.79 -23.84 5.57
N LEU A 354 -9.88 -22.93 5.19
CA LEU A 354 -8.92 -22.33 6.12
C LEU A 354 -9.61 -21.41 7.14
N PHE A 355 -10.66 -20.69 6.72
CA PHE A 355 -11.45 -19.85 7.62
C PHE A 355 -12.30 -20.70 8.59
N GLU A 356 -12.89 -21.79 8.09
CA GLU A 356 -13.63 -22.76 8.90
C GLU A 356 -12.72 -23.44 9.94
N MET A 357 -11.52 -23.86 9.55
CA MET A 357 -10.52 -24.43 10.46
C MET A 357 -10.11 -23.47 11.58
N LYS A 358 -9.87 -22.19 11.27
CA LYS A 358 -9.55 -21.18 12.29
C LYS A 358 -10.71 -20.89 13.23
N LEU A 359 -11.94 -20.90 12.70
CA LEU A 359 -13.15 -20.70 13.51
C LEU A 359 -13.34 -21.85 14.51
N GLU A 360 -13.06 -23.08 14.09
CA GLU A 360 -13.07 -24.27 14.95
C GLU A 360 -11.96 -24.22 16.02
N GLU A 361 -10.76 -23.76 15.66
CA GLU A 361 -9.67 -23.58 16.61
C GLU A 361 -10.04 -22.56 17.72
N GLU A 362 -10.63 -21.42 17.37
CA GLU A 362 -11.10 -20.44 18.36
C GLU A 362 -12.23 -20.99 19.24
N ARG A 363 -13.15 -21.79 18.68
CA ARG A 363 -14.21 -22.44 19.45
C ARG A 363 -13.64 -23.42 20.48
N ASN A 364 -12.69 -24.27 20.08
CA ASN A 364 -12.04 -25.23 20.98
C ASN A 364 -11.27 -24.52 22.12
N VAL A 365 -10.62 -23.40 21.84
CA VAL A 365 -9.95 -22.57 22.87
C VAL A 365 -10.96 -21.97 23.84
N ARG A 366 -12.12 -21.49 23.36
CA ARG A 366 -13.20 -20.98 24.21
C ARG A 366 -13.78 -22.07 25.11
N GLU A 367 -14.04 -23.25 24.57
CA GLU A 367 -14.53 -24.39 25.37
C GLU A 367 -13.50 -24.84 26.43
N SER A 368 -12.21 -24.84 26.09
CA SER A 368 -11.14 -25.11 27.06
C SER A 368 -11.06 -24.04 28.16
N LEU A 369 -11.30 -22.77 27.83
CA LEU A 369 -11.36 -21.69 28.82
C LEU A 369 -12.59 -21.81 29.72
N GLU A 370 -13.77 -22.09 29.16
CA GLU A 370 -15.01 -22.26 29.93
C GLU A 370 -14.90 -23.44 30.91
N SER A 371 -14.31 -24.56 30.49
CA SER A 371 -14.08 -25.69 31.39
C SER A 371 -13.11 -25.35 32.53
N LYS A 372 -12.03 -24.59 32.25
CA LYS A 372 -11.12 -24.09 33.30
C LYS A 372 -11.80 -23.10 34.25
N ILE A 373 -12.67 -22.23 33.74
CA ILE A 373 -13.44 -21.29 34.58
C ILE A 373 -14.40 -22.05 35.49
N LYS A 374 -15.15 -23.03 34.96
CA LYS A 374 -16.02 -23.89 35.76
C LYS A 374 -15.24 -24.66 36.84
N GLN A 375 -14.06 -25.17 36.51
CA GLN A 375 -13.17 -25.80 37.51
C GLN A 375 -12.74 -24.82 38.60
N LEU A 376 -12.38 -23.59 38.25
CA LEU A 376 -12.03 -22.55 39.22
C LEU A 376 -13.22 -22.18 40.11
N GLU A 377 -14.42 -22.05 39.55
CA GLU A 377 -15.66 -21.81 40.31
C GLU A 377 -15.95 -22.96 41.29
N THR A 378 -15.79 -24.22 40.87
CA THR A 378 -15.93 -25.37 41.77
C THR A 378 -14.87 -25.38 42.88
N ASN A 379 -13.63 -24.99 42.57
CA ASN A 379 -12.58 -24.89 43.58
C ASN A 379 -12.88 -23.77 44.58
N GLN A 380 -13.42 -22.63 44.11
CA GLN A 380 -13.84 -21.53 44.99
C GLN A 380 -14.98 -21.93 45.92
N THR A 381 -16.00 -22.65 45.43
CA THR A 381 -17.11 -23.11 46.29
C THR A 381 -16.62 -24.11 47.35
N ILE A 382 -15.69 -25.00 47.00
CA ILE A 382 -15.05 -25.91 47.96
C ILE A 382 -14.30 -25.12 49.04
N ILE A 383 -13.49 -24.12 48.66
CA ILE A 383 -12.75 -23.29 49.60
C ILE A 383 -13.70 -22.51 50.52
N LEU A 384 -14.79 -21.95 49.99
CA LEU A 384 -15.80 -21.25 50.80
C LEU A 384 -16.46 -22.18 51.81
N ASN A 385 -16.80 -23.41 51.41
CA ASN A 385 -17.37 -24.41 52.31
C ASN A 385 -16.37 -24.81 53.42
N GLN A 386 -15.09 -24.98 53.08
CA GLN A 386 -14.04 -25.27 54.06
C GLN A 386 -13.85 -24.12 55.06
N LEU A 387 -13.86 -22.86 54.59
CA LEU A 387 -13.78 -21.69 55.45
C LEU A 387 -14.99 -21.59 56.40
N ASN A 388 -16.21 -21.83 55.89
CA ASN A 388 -17.41 -21.84 56.73
C ASN A 388 -17.34 -22.92 57.82
N ASN A 389 -16.85 -24.11 57.50
CA ASN A 389 -16.65 -25.18 58.49
C ASN A 389 -15.62 -24.77 59.56
N LEU A 390 -14.51 -24.14 59.16
CA LEU A 390 -13.51 -23.65 60.12
C LEU A 390 -14.06 -22.56 61.05
N ILE A 391 -14.86 -21.65 60.52
CA ILE A 391 -15.53 -20.61 61.31
C ILE A 391 -16.48 -21.24 62.35
N GLN A 392 -17.28 -22.24 61.95
CA GLN A 392 -18.17 -22.94 62.88
C GLN A 392 -17.39 -23.65 64.00
N VAL A 393 -16.28 -24.32 63.66
CA VAL A 393 -15.42 -24.97 64.66
C VAL A 393 -14.81 -23.95 65.63
N GLN A 394 -14.34 -22.80 65.14
CA GLN A 394 -13.83 -21.73 66.01
C GLN A 394 -14.91 -21.18 66.94
N GLN A 395 -16.11 -20.91 66.44
CA GLN A 395 -17.23 -20.42 67.27
C GLN A 395 -17.59 -21.41 68.38
N TYR A 396 -17.63 -22.71 68.05
CA TYR A 396 -17.88 -23.76 69.04
C TYR A 396 -16.79 -23.82 70.12
N GLN A 397 -15.51 -23.69 69.75
CA GLN A 397 -14.41 -23.63 70.72
C GLN A 397 -14.48 -22.40 71.63
N ILE A 398 -14.85 -21.24 71.09
CA ILE A 398 -15.03 -20.00 71.86
C ILE A 398 -16.18 -20.17 72.87
N GLN A 399 -17.31 -20.77 72.47
CA GLN A 399 -18.42 -21.07 73.38
C GLN A 399 -18.00 -22.01 74.51
N LEU A 400 -17.24 -23.07 74.21
CA LEU A 400 -16.72 -23.99 75.23
C LEU A 400 -15.78 -23.28 76.22
N GLN A 401 -14.90 -22.39 75.74
CA GLN A 401 -14.04 -21.59 76.63
C GLN A 401 -14.85 -20.65 77.52
N GLN A 402 -15.88 -19.99 76.99
CA GLN A 402 -16.77 -19.15 77.80
C GLN A 402 -17.51 -19.96 78.86
N GLN A 403 -18.03 -21.15 78.52
CA GLN A 403 -18.67 -22.04 79.50
C GLN A 403 -17.71 -22.50 80.60
N GLN A 404 -16.46 -22.83 80.25
CA GLN A 404 -15.44 -23.18 81.25
C GLN A 404 -15.09 -22.00 82.17
N GLN A 405 -15.00 -20.79 81.64
CA GLN A 405 -14.79 -19.58 82.46
C GLN A 405 -15.98 -19.29 83.38
N ILE A 406 -17.22 -19.45 82.91
CA ILE A 406 -18.43 -19.31 83.73
C ILE A 406 -18.45 -20.36 84.84
N ASN A 407 -18.13 -21.63 84.54
CA ASN A 407 -18.07 -22.70 85.53
C ASN A 407 -16.95 -22.48 86.57
N GLN A 408 -15.80 -21.95 86.16
CA GLN A 408 -14.73 -21.57 87.09
C GLN A 408 -15.13 -20.38 87.99
N HIS A 409 -15.88 -19.41 87.46
CA HIS A 409 -16.44 -18.32 88.28
C HIS A 409 -17.52 -18.82 89.26
N GLN A 410 -18.33 -19.82 88.90
CA GLN A 410 -19.29 -20.43 89.83
C GLN A 410 -18.63 -21.26 90.93
N GLN A 411 -17.46 -21.87 90.69
CA GLN A 411 -16.73 -22.65 91.71
C GLN A 411 -15.94 -21.79 92.71
N GLN A 412 -15.68 -20.52 92.43
CA GLN A 412 -14.77 -19.71 93.25
C GLN A 412 -15.41 -18.89 94.38
N GLN A 413 -16.74 -18.73 94.48
CA GLN A 413 -17.31 -17.86 95.54
C GLN A 413 -18.59 -18.38 96.23
N HIS A 414 -18.72 -19.68 96.40
CA HIS A 414 -19.26 -20.23 97.67
C HIS A 414 -18.07 -20.46 98.62
N PRO A 415 -17.91 -19.71 99.73
CA PRO A 415 -16.92 -20.05 100.74
C PRO A 415 -17.48 -21.08 101.73
N ASN A 416 -16.67 -22.12 101.96
CA ASN A 416 -16.83 -23.19 102.96
C ASN A 416 -17.16 -22.67 104.37
N PHE A 417 -18.07 -23.37 105.06
CA PHE A 417 -18.04 -23.52 106.52
C PHE A 417 -18.25 -24.98 106.93
N ASN A 418 -17.12 -25.61 107.22
CA ASN A 418 -16.81 -26.61 108.25
C ASN A 418 -17.91 -27.22 109.14
N ASN A 419 -17.77 -28.55 109.28
CA ASN A 419 -17.46 -29.29 110.51
C ASN A 419 -18.51 -30.24 111.10
N ASN A 420 -18.01 -31.47 111.33
CA ASN A 420 -18.40 -32.48 112.31
C ASN A 420 -19.78 -33.13 112.04
N SER A 421 -19.98 -34.44 112.13
CA SER A 421 -19.41 -35.43 113.03
C SER A 421 -19.88 -36.81 112.57
N ASN A 422 -18.95 -37.77 112.61
CA ASN A 422 -19.10 -39.09 113.22
C ASN A 422 -20.41 -39.87 113.16
N GLU A 423 -20.22 -41.17 112.86
CA GLU A 423 -20.98 -42.33 113.33
C GLU A 423 -22.38 -42.51 112.69
N PHE A 424 -22.94 -43.70 112.45
CA PHE A 424 -22.84 -45.00 113.11
C PHE A 424 -23.29 -46.11 112.14
N ILE A 425 -22.77 -47.33 112.38
CA ILE A 425 -23.39 -48.68 112.29
C ILE A 425 -23.93 -49.15 110.93
#